data_AF-A0A1I7YAK6-F1
#
_entry.id   AF-A0A1I7YAK6-F1
#
_cell.length_a   1.000
_cell.length_b   1.000
_cell.length_c   1.000
_cell.angle_alpha   90.00
_cell.angle_beta   90.00
_cell.angle_gamma   90.00
#
_symmetry.space_group_name_H-M   'P 1'
#
loop_
_entity.id
_entity.type
_entity.pdbx_description
1 polymer ?
#
loop_
_entity_poly.entity_id
_entity_poly.type
_entity_poly.pdbx_seq_one_letter_code
_entity_poly.pdbx_strand_id
1 'polypeptide(L)'
;MHPTRKCIANHGGEQSAEWRRAIILMNPRFRPESVLGQLTRVLLQSNEQFYDVFNFSHVRMASKEEQMQDERITKHAETVMKMLDVVISNVKDADYMFQLLQKSGTDHAHRSHFRPEFFWKIEGPFLYAVKEILQDRYTENMDQIYRVIIKIVLSTLEESCRAELARIGGRNGS
;
A
#
# COMPACT_ATOMS: atom_id res chain seq x y z
N MET A 1 -5.21 -44.95 9.17
CA MET A 1 -5.86 -44.11 8.14
C MET A 1 -6.47 -42.91 8.85
N HIS A 2 -5.92 -41.71 8.66
CA HIS A 2 -6.41 -40.46 9.25
C HIS A 2 -6.98 -39.58 8.13
N PRO A 3 -8.19 -39.01 8.25
CA PRO A 3 -8.66 -37.98 7.36
C PRO A 3 -8.63 -36.62 8.07
N THR A 4 -7.74 -35.72 7.66
CA THR A 4 -7.93 -34.28 7.92
C THR A 4 -7.12 -33.46 6.92
N ARG A 5 -7.82 -32.68 6.10
CA ARG A 5 -7.56 -31.25 5.94
C ARG A 5 -8.78 -30.59 5.28
N LYS A 6 -9.50 -29.87 6.13
CA LYS A 6 -10.61 -28.97 5.83
C LYS A 6 -10.07 -27.83 4.96
N CYS A 7 -10.80 -27.49 3.91
CA CYS A 7 -10.55 -26.37 3.02
C CYS A 7 -10.38 -25.07 3.82
N ILE A 8 -9.26 -24.38 3.61
CA ILE A 8 -9.10 -22.98 4.02
C ILE A 8 -9.80 -22.16 2.93
N ALA A 9 -10.97 -21.61 3.27
CA ALA A 9 -11.72 -20.73 2.40
C ALA A 9 -10.93 -19.44 2.16
N ASN A 10 -10.76 -19.12 0.89
CA ASN A 10 -10.03 -17.98 0.37
C ASN A 10 -10.94 -16.74 0.45
N HIS A 11 -11.01 -16.08 1.62
CA HIS A 11 -11.89 -14.91 1.85
C HIS A 11 -11.29 -13.56 1.39
N GLY A 12 -10.07 -13.52 0.85
CA GLY A 12 -9.41 -12.28 0.43
C GLY A 12 -9.84 -11.72 -0.93
N GLY A 13 -10.60 -12.48 -1.73
CA GLY A 13 -10.99 -12.08 -3.09
C GLY A 13 -12.27 -11.23 -3.16
N GLU A 14 -13.17 -11.39 -2.19
CA GLU A 14 -14.55 -10.89 -2.29
C GLU A 14 -14.70 -9.45 -1.77
N GLN A 15 -13.99 -9.06 -0.71
CA GLN A 15 -14.00 -7.69 -0.17
C GLN A 15 -13.25 -6.69 -1.06
N SER A 16 -12.19 -7.11 -1.75
CA SER A 16 -11.48 -6.30 -2.74
C SER A 16 -12.39 -5.84 -3.90
N ALA A 17 -13.45 -6.59 -4.20
CA ALA A 17 -14.41 -6.22 -5.24
C ALA A 17 -15.44 -5.20 -4.74
N GLU A 18 -15.68 -5.13 -3.43
CA GLU A 18 -16.75 -4.34 -2.84
C GLU A 18 -16.40 -2.85 -2.80
N TRP A 19 -15.16 -2.47 -2.50
CA TRP A 19 -14.72 -1.07 -2.59
C TRP A 19 -14.49 -0.60 -4.02
N ARG A 20 -14.05 -1.49 -4.93
CA ARG A 20 -14.05 -1.19 -6.37
C ARG A 20 -15.47 -0.79 -6.81
N ARG A 21 -16.50 -1.52 -6.34
CA ARG A 21 -17.91 -1.18 -6.57
C ARG A 21 -18.34 0.08 -5.81
N ALA A 22 -17.99 0.24 -4.54
CA ALA A 22 -18.37 1.40 -3.74
C ALA A 22 -17.79 2.70 -4.31
N ILE A 23 -16.54 2.70 -4.78
CA ILE A 23 -15.91 3.88 -5.37
C ILE A 23 -16.49 4.18 -6.78
N ILE A 24 -16.80 3.15 -7.58
CA ILE A 24 -17.55 3.30 -8.85
C ILE A 24 -18.95 3.88 -8.61
N LEU A 25 -19.68 3.40 -7.59
CA LEU A 25 -21.01 3.91 -7.22
C LEU A 25 -20.96 5.34 -6.68
N MET A 26 -19.86 5.67 -6.01
CA MET A 26 -19.58 6.98 -5.45
C MET A 26 -19.18 8.03 -6.51
N ASN A 27 -18.64 7.62 -7.66
CA ASN A 27 -18.37 8.49 -8.80
C ASN A 27 -18.47 7.69 -10.11
N PRO A 28 -19.54 7.83 -10.91
CA PRO A 28 -19.74 7.03 -12.13
C PRO A 28 -18.69 7.24 -13.23
N ARG A 29 -17.83 8.28 -13.12
CA ARG A 29 -16.68 8.51 -14.02
C ARG A 29 -15.39 7.85 -13.53
N PHE A 30 -15.45 7.13 -12.41
CA PHE A 30 -14.31 6.52 -11.74
C PHE A 30 -13.80 5.27 -12.47
N ARG A 31 -12.49 5.23 -12.77
CA ARG A 31 -11.79 4.03 -13.24
C ARG A 31 -10.84 3.54 -12.14
N PRO A 32 -11.02 2.34 -11.57
CA PRO A 32 -10.11 1.81 -10.53
C PRO A 32 -8.62 1.79 -10.94
N GLU A 33 -8.38 1.58 -12.23
CA GLU A 33 -7.05 1.60 -12.87
C GLU A 33 -6.39 3.00 -12.85
N SER A 34 -7.18 4.08 -12.80
CA SER A 34 -6.65 5.45 -12.83
C SER A 34 -6.06 5.89 -11.48
N VAL A 35 -6.59 5.39 -10.36
CA VAL A 35 -6.08 5.70 -9.01
C VAL A 35 -4.76 5.01 -8.75
N LEU A 36 -4.75 3.73 -9.05
CA LEU A 36 -3.61 2.84 -8.93
C LEU A 36 -2.43 3.38 -9.75
N GLY A 37 -2.74 3.76 -10.99
CA GLY A 37 -1.79 4.40 -11.90
C GLY A 37 -1.34 5.76 -11.38
N GLN A 38 -2.24 6.61 -10.88
CA GLN A 38 -1.87 7.95 -10.38
C GLN A 38 -0.98 7.91 -9.14
N LEU A 39 -1.32 7.12 -8.13
CA LEU A 39 -0.50 6.99 -6.91
C LEU A 39 0.89 6.48 -7.28
N THR A 40 0.96 5.40 -8.05
CA THR A 40 2.25 4.79 -8.42
C THR A 40 3.07 5.71 -9.32
N ARG A 41 2.42 6.42 -10.24
CA ARG A 41 3.05 7.43 -11.09
C ARG A 41 3.65 8.55 -10.27
N VAL A 42 2.89 9.16 -9.35
CA VAL A 42 3.38 10.27 -8.52
C VAL A 42 4.51 9.80 -7.62
N LEU A 43 4.40 8.60 -7.05
CA LEU A 43 5.43 8.00 -6.22
C LEU A 43 6.75 7.81 -6.99
N LEU A 44 6.71 7.18 -8.17
CA LEU A 44 7.90 6.91 -8.98
C LEU A 44 8.50 8.18 -9.59
N GLN A 45 7.67 9.14 -10.01
CA GLN A 45 8.15 10.42 -10.55
C GLN A 45 8.86 11.28 -9.50
N SER A 46 8.37 11.27 -8.27
CA SER A 46 8.97 12.05 -7.18
C SER A 46 10.12 11.32 -6.48
N ASN A 47 10.36 10.04 -6.77
CA ASN A 47 11.33 9.20 -6.05
C ASN A 47 11.95 8.15 -6.98
N GLU A 48 12.88 8.55 -7.85
CA GLU A 48 13.48 7.63 -8.84
C GLU A 48 14.16 6.39 -8.24
N GLN A 49 14.66 6.48 -7.00
CA GLN A 49 15.23 5.34 -6.27
C GLN A 49 14.27 4.15 -6.14
N PHE A 50 12.95 4.38 -6.26
CA PHE A 50 11.96 3.30 -6.18
C PHE A 50 11.91 2.41 -7.41
N TYR A 51 12.47 2.84 -8.54
CA TYR A 51 12.67 1.92 -9.66
C TYR A 51 13.60 0.77 -9.27
N ASP A 52 14.62 1.04 -8.47
CA ASP A 52 15.58 0.02 -8.06
C ASP A 52 15.07 -0.79 -6.85
N VAL A 53 14.46 -0.12 -5.86
CA VAL A 53 13.88 -0.80 -4.67
C VAL A 53 12.77 -1.79 -5.04
N PHE A 54 11.94 -1.46 -6.03
CA PHE A 54 10.83 -2.32 -6.46
C PHE A 54 11.17 -3.20 -7.68
N ASN A 55 12.41 -3.14 -8.18
CA ASN A 55 12.85 -3.85 -9.38
C ASN A 55 11.98 -3.54 -10.62
N PHE A 56 11.74 -2.24 -10.82
CA PHE A 56 11.04 -1.62 -11.96
C PHE A 56 11.99 -0.93 -12.94
N SER A 57 13.30 -1.10 -12.81
CA SER A 57 14.29 -0.44 -13.68
C SER A 57 14.05 -0.75 -15.17
N HIS A 58 13.37 -1.85 -15.51
CA HIS A 58 12.99 -2.23 -16.88
C HIS A 58 11.97 -1.29 -17.54
N VAL A 59 11.18 -0.53 -16.77
CA VAL A 59 10.18 0.43 -17.28
C VAL A 59 10.54 1.89 -16.96
N ARG A 60 11.74 2.15 -16.43
CA ARG A 60 12.18 3.49 -16.01
C ARG A 60 12.12 4.52 -17.14
N MET A 61 12.48 4.11 -18.36
CA MET A 61 12.51 4.98 -19.56
C MET A 61 11.25 4.85 -20.43
N ALA A 62 10.29 4.01 -20.03
CA ALA A 62 9.04 3.84 -20.76
C ALA A 62 8.14 5.07 -20.60
N SER A 63 7.20 5.24 -21.52
CA SER A 63 6.14 6.24 -21.39
C SER A 63 5.27 5.98 -20.15
N LYS A 64 4.54 6.99 -19.71
CA LYS A 64 3.67 6.88 -18.52
C LYS A 64 2.58 5.82 -18.74
N GLU A 65 2.05 5.77 -19.96
CA GLU A 65 1.03 4.82 -20.39
C GLU A 65 1.57 3.39 -20.35
N GLU A 66 2.82 3.17 -20.79
CA GLU A 66 3.47 1.85 -20.74
C GLU A 66 3.79 1.43 -19.30
N GLN A 67 4.26 2.34 -18.46
CA GLN A 67 4.48 2.06 -17.03
C GLN A 67 3.19 1.64 -16.32
N MET A 68 2.06 2.27 -16.68
CA MET A 68 0.76 1.93 -16.10
C MET A 68 0.21 0.59 -16.58
N GLN A 69 0.70 0.05 -17.69
CA GLN A 69 0.34 -1.26 -18.20
C GLN A 69 1.27 -2.37 -17.71
N ASP A 70 2.37 -2.03 -17.02
CA ASP A 70 3.30 -3.00 -16.48
C ASP A 70 2.66 -3.82 -15.34
N GLU A 71 2.74 -5.14 -15.46
CA GLU A 71 2.13 -6.07 -14.50
C GLU A 71 2.77 -5.99 -13.11
N ARG A 72 4.08 -5.71 -13.01
CA ARG A 72 4.77 -5.62 -11.71
C ARG A 72 4.36 -4.36 -10.96
N ILE A 73 4.32 -3.24 -11.67
CA ILE A 73 3.80 -1.97 -11.15
C ILE A 73 2.36 -2.15 -10.67
N THR A 74 1.51 -2.74 -11.52
CA THR A 74 0.09 -3.00 -11.20
C THR A 74 -0.05 -3.87 -9.95
N LYS A 75 0.67 -4.99 -9.88
CA LYS A 75 0.59 -5.92 -8.74
C LYS A 75 1.11 -5.31 -7.43
N HIS A 76 2.17 -4.51 -7.50
CA HIS A 76 2.69 -3.81 -6.32
C HIS A 76 1.66 -2.80 -5.81
N ALA A 77 1.10 -1.99 -6.71
CA ALA A 77 0.08 -1.03 -6.35
C ALA A 77 -1.19 -1.69 -5.81
N GLU A 78 -1.61 -2.84 -6.35
CA GLU A 78 -2.74 -3.62 -5.82
C GLU A 78 -2.48 -4.10 -4.38
N THR A 79 -1.24 -4.45 -4.07
CA THR A 79 -0.83 -4.86 -2.73
C THR A 79 -0.91 -3.69 -1.75
N VAL A 80 -0.46 -2.50 -2.15
CA VAL A 80 -0.60 -1.27 -1.35
C VAL A 80 -2.07 -0.92 -1.14
N MET A 81 -2.91 -1.01 -2.18
CA MET A 81 -4.34 -0.72 -2.05
C MET A 81 -5.06 -1.72 -1.16
N LYS A 82 -4.70 -3.01 -1.20
CA LYS A 82 -5.24 -4.02 -0.26
C LYS A 82 -4.86 -3.71 1.19
N MET A 83 -3.63 -3.26 1.44
CA MET A 83 -3.23 -2.83 2.78
C MET A 83 -4.06 -1.64 3.26
N LEU A 84 -4.26 -0.63 2.40
CA LEU A 84 -5.07 0.54 2.72
C LEU A 84 -6.55 0.17 2.95
N ASP A 85 -7.08 -0.77 2.17
CA ASP A 85 -8.42 -1.32 2.35
C ASP A 85 -8.58 -1.99 3.71
N VAL A 86 -7.62 -2.83 4.11
CA VAL A 86 -7.60 -3.41 5.45
C VAL A 86 -7.63 -2.33 6.53
N VAL A 87 -6.82 -1.28 6.39
CA VAL A 87 -6.76 -0.19 7.39
C VAL A 87 -8.11 0.51 7.51
N ILE A 88 -8.73 0.87 6.38
CA ILE A 88 -10.01 1.61 6.35
C ILE A 88 -11.18 0.72 6.79
N SER A 89 -11.22 -0.53 6.33
CA SER A 89 -12.28 -1.49 6.63
C SER A 89 -12.23 -2.02 8.07
N ASN A 90 -11.06 -1.97 8.72
CA ASN A 90 -10.86 -2.46 10.09
C ASN A 90 -10.56 -1.35 11.10
N VAL A 91 -10.94 -0.09 10.83
CA VAL A 91 -10.84 0.99 11.84
C VAL A 91 -11.59 0.61 13.15
N LYS A 92 -12.60 -0.27 13.07
CA LYS A 92 -13.34 -0.78 14.23
C LYS A 92 -12.66 -1.93 14.98
N ASP A 93 -11.66 -2.58 14.37
CA ASP A 93 -10.81 -3.61 14.97
C ASP A 93 -9.35 -3.17 14.86
N ALA A 94 -8.99 -2.24 15.74
CA ALA A 94 -7.67 -1.62 15.74
C ALA A 94 -6.56 -2.65 15.98
N ASP A 95 -6.80 -3.67 16.81
CA ASP A 95 -5.80 -4.69 17.13
C ASP A 95 -5.43 -5.52 15.90
N TYR A 96 -6.43 -5.96 15.12
CA TYR A 96 -6.19 -6.67 13.87
C TYR A 96 -5.46 -5.79 12.84
N MET A 97 -5.87 -4.52 12.72
CA MET A 97 -5.20 -3.54 11.85
C MET A 97 -3.71 -3.40 12.20
N PHE A 98 -3.39 -3.17 13.48
CA PHE A 98 -2.00 -2.99 13.91
C PHE A 98 -1.16 -4.25 13.70
N GLN A 99 -1.71 -5.45 13.94
CA GLN A 99 -1.01 -6.71 13.66
C GLN A 99 -0.63 -6.85 12.18
N LEU A 100 -1.53 -6.50 11.25
CA LEU A 100 -1.24 -6.56 9.83
C LEU A 100 -0.19 -5.53 9.39
N LEU A 101 -0.27 -4.30 9.92
CA LEU A 101 0.73 -3.26 9.68
C LEU A 101 2.11 -3.67 10.20
N GLN A 102 2.18 -4.18 11.44
CA GLN A 102 3.44 -4.63 12.04
C GLN A 102 4.07 -5.78 11.26
N LYS A 103 3.26 -6.75 10.83
CA LYS A 103 3.70 -7.83 9.95
C LYS A 103 4.27 -7.27 8.64
N SER A 104 3.55 -6.35 8.00
CA SER A 104 4.00 -5.75 6.74
C SER A 104 5.32 -4.98 6.91
N GLY A 105 5.47 -4.21 8.00
CA GLY A 105 6.72 -3.51 8.32
C GLY A 105 7.88 -4.48 8.54
N THR A 106 7.64 -5.57 9.27
CA THR A 106 8.62 -6.65 9.48
C THR A 106 9.06 -7.28 8.16
N ASP A 107 8.10 -7.61 7.28
CA ASP A 107 8.39 -8.23 5.97
C ASP A 107 9.22 -7.28 5.06
N HIS A 108 9.10 -5.96 5.24
CA HIS A 108 9.92 -4.97 4.49
C HIS A 108 11.38 -4.91 4.95
N ALA A 109 11.69 -5.23 6.20
CA ALA A 109 13.06 -5.28 6.71
C ALA A 109 13.92 -6.32 5.97
N HIS A 110 13.29 -7.30 5.31
CA HIS A 110 13.96 -8.36 4.56
C HIS A 110 14.11 -8.03 3.07
N ARG A 111 13.63 -6.86 2.62
CA ARG A 111 13.74 -6.42 1.23
C ARG A 111 15.11 -5.76 1.01
N SER A 112 15.83 -6.22 -0.01
CA SER A 112 17.13 -5.65 -0.34
C SER A 112 17.01 -4.16 -0.63
N HIS A 113 17.94 -3.36 -0.10
CA HIS A 113 18.03 -1.91 -0.27
C HIS A 113 16.82 -1.11 0.23
N PHE A 114 15.86 -1.74 0.93
CA PHE A 114 14.76 -1.01 1.54
C PHE A 114 15.23 -0.33 2.82
N ARG A 115 14.84 0.95 2.97
CA ARG A 115 15.12 1.74 4.17
C ARG A 115 13.80 2.10 4.84
N PRO A 116 13.67 2.00 6.18
CA PRO A 116 12.42 2.34 6.87
C PRO A 116 11.89 3.74 6.53
N GLU A 117 12.80 4.71 6.34
CA GLU A 117 12.45 6.08 5.94
C GLU A 117 11.68 6.17 4.61
N PHE A 118 11.75 5.14 3.76
CA PHE A 118 11.07 5.11 2.48
C PHE A 118 9.55 5.03 2.59
N PHE A 119 9.00 4.52 3.70
CA PHE A 119 7.55 4.54 3.91
C PHE A 119 6.98 5.96 3.83
N TRP A 120 7.68 6.95 4.39
CA TRP A 120 7.25 8.35 4.39
C TRP A 120 7.16 8.98 3.00
N LYS A 121 7.81 8.41 1.98
CA LYS A 121 7.68 8.90 0.60
C LYS A 121 6.30 8.63 -0.01
N ILE A 122 5.48 7.80 0.63
CA ILE A 122 4.11 7.47 0.19
C ILE A 122 3.11 8.54 0.65
N GLU A 123 3.36 9.30 1.73
CA GLU A 123 2.38 10.22 2.31
C GLU A 123 1.81 11.22 1.28
N GLY A 124 2.69 11.95 0.60
CA GLY A 124 2.29 12.93 -0.42
C GLY A 124 1.53 12.31 -1.60
N PRO A 125 2.08 11.29 -2.29
CA PRO A 125 1.39 10.59 -3.36
C PRO A 125 0.02 10.00 -2.95
N PHE A 126 -0.09 9.47 -1.74
CA PHE A 126 -1.36 8.95 -1.21
C PHE A 126 -2.40 10.06 -1.05
N LEU A 127 -2.05 11.15 -0.36
CA LEU A 127 -2.98 12.28 -0.14
C LEU A 127 -3.40 12.94 -1.46
N TYR A 128 -2.46 13.08 -2.39
CA TYR A 128 -2.77 13.56 -3.75
C TYR A 128 -3.77 12.64 -4.44
N ALA A 129 -3.52 11.32 -4.45
CA ALA A 129 -4.41 10.35 -5.08
C ALA A 129 -5.81 10.39 -4.45
N VAL A 130 -5.92 10.43 -3.11
CA VAL A 130 -7.22 10.51 -2.42
C VAL A 130 -7.99 11.77 -2.81
N LYS A 131 -7.31 12.92 -2.87
CA LYS A 131 -7.93 14.19 -3.32
C LYS A 131 -8.43 14.11 -4.76
N GLU A 132 -7.62 13.58 -5.68
CA GLU A 132 -8.01 13.40 -7.08
C GLU A 132 -9.18 12.42 -7.26
N ILE A 133 -9.32 11.41 -6.40
CA ILE A 133 -10.43 10.45 -6.43
C ILE A 133 -11.75 11.09 -5.99
N LEU A 134 -11.69 11.80 -4.87
CA LEU A 134 -12.88 12.33 -4.22
C LEU A 134 -13.34 13.62 -4.90
N GLN A 135 -12.44 14.33 -5.58
CA GLN A 135 -12.70 15.58 -6.31
C GLN A 135 -13.58 16.52 -5.49
N ASP A 136 -14.74 16.93 -6.00
CA ASP A 136 -15.69 17.85 -5.35
C ASP A 136 -16.25 17.31 -4.02
N ARG A 137 -16.07 16.02 -3.73
CA ARG A 137 -16.46 15.39 -2.46
C ARG A 137 -15.35 15.41 -1.41
N TYR A 138 -14.13 15.80 -1.79
CA TYR A 138 -13.02 15.97 -0.86
C TYR A 138 -13.22 17.24 -0.03
N THR A 139 -13.44 17.06 1.27
CA THR A 139 -13.68 18.17 2.21
C THR A 139 -12.48 18.39 3.11
N GLU A 140 -12.40 19.56 3.75
CA GLU A 140 -11.36 19.88 4.74
C GLU A 140 -11.33 18.86 5.90
N ASN A 141 -12.50 18.43 6.36
CA ASN A 141 -12.61 17.41 7.41
C ASN A 141 -12.04 16.06 6.95
N MET A 142 -12.29 15.67 5.69
CA MET A 142 -11.69 14.46 5.14
C MET A 142 -10.17 14.58 5.03
N ASP A 143 -9.63 15.74 4.61
CA ASP A 143 -8.19 15.97 4.54
C ASP A 143 -7.50 15.73 5.89
N GLN A 144 -8.07 16.28 6.96
CA GLN A 144 -7.57 16.07 8.31
C GLN A 144 -7.60 14.60 8.72
N ILE A 145 -8.69 13.89 8.44
CA ILE A 145 -8.83 12.45 8.75
C ILE A 145 -7.79 11.62 7.99
N TYR A 146 -7.66 11.82 6.67
CA TYR A 146 -6.72 11.04 5.85
C TYR A 146 -5.26 11.29 6.25
N ARG A 147 -4.91 12.53 6.62
CA ARG A 147 -3.58 12.86 7.15
C ARG A 147 -3.28 12.12 8.46
N VAL A 148 -4.24 12.04 9.36
CA VAL A 148 -4.05 11.31 10.63
C VAL A 148 -3.88 9.81 10.36
N ILE A 149 -4.77 9.22 9.55
CA ILE A 149 -4.73 7.79 9.24
C ILE A 149 -3.41 7.40 8.57
N ILE A 150 -2.99 8.12 7.52
CA ILE A 150 -1.77 7.76 6.80
C ILE A 150 -0.53 7.86 7.71
N LYS A 151 -0.47 8.85 8.60
CA LYS A 151 0.64 8.97 9.56
C LYS A 151 0.70 7.81 10.53
N ILE A 152 -0.45 7.33 11.03
CA ILE A 152 -0.51 6.15 11.90
C ILE A 152 0.00 4.91 11.16
N VAL A 153 -0.44 4.71 9.92
CA VAL A 153 -0.01 3.60 9.07
C VAL A 153 1.50 3.63 8.85
N LEU A 154 2.02 4.76 8.39
CA LEU A 154 3.44 4.91 8.04
C LEU A 154 4.35 4.78 9.27
N SER A 155 3.95 5.34 10.41
CA SER A 155 4.71 5.22 11.66
C SER A 155 4.78 3.76 12.11
N THR A 156 3.65 3.04 12.09
CA THR A 156 3.60 1.62 12.49
C THR A 156 4.49 0.76 11.60
N LEU A 157 4.46 0.98 10.29
CA LEU A 157 5.27 0.25 9.31
C LEU A 157 6.76 0.52 9.54
N GLU A 158 7.13 1.79 9.71
CA GLU A 158 8.52 2.20 9.94
C GLU A 158 9.07 1.62 11.24
N GLU A 159 8.36 1.77 12.35
CA GLU A 159 8.79 1.29 13.67
C GLU A 159 9.01 -0.23 13.66
N SER A 160 8.07 -0.97 13.07
CA SER A 160 8.18 -2.44 12.98
C SER A 160 9.34 -2.87 12.09
N CYS A 161 9.57 -2.17 10.98
CA CYS A 161 10.71 -2.42 10.10
C CYS A 161 12.04 -2.12 10.80
N ARG A 162 12.15 -0.99 11.53
CA ARG A 162 13.34 -0.64 12.32
C ARG A 162 13.63 -1.68 13.40
N ALA A 163 12.61 -2.10 14.14
CA ALA A 163 12.74 -3.11 15.19
C ALA A 163 13.26 -4.44 14.62
N GLU A 164 12.73 -4.87 13.47
CA GLU A 164 13.17 -6.10 12.81
C GLU A 164 14.59 -6.00 12.26
N LEU A 165 14.97 -4.87 11.66
CA LEU A 165 16.36 -4.63 11.21
C LEU A 165 17.35 -4.71 12.37
N ALA A 166 17.03 -4.11 13.52
CA ALA A 166 17.85 -4.21 14.73
C ALA A 166 17.98 -5.68 15.20
N ARG A 167 16.88 -6.43 15.15
CA ARG A 167 16.85 -7.86 15.52
C ARG A 167 17.68 -8.73 14.58
N ILE A 168 17.70 -8.44 13.28
CA ILE A 168 18.52 -9.15 12.28
C ILE A 168 20.00 -8.79 12.47
N GLY A 169 20.32 -7.50 12.64
CA GLY A 169 21.67 -7.02 12.88
C GLY A 169 22.30 -7.64 14.14
N GLY A 170 21.53 -7.77 15.22
CA GLY A 170 21.99 -8.44 16.44
C GLY A 170 22.25 -9.95 16.29
N ARG A 171 21.53 -10.65 15.40
CA ARG A 171 21.74 -12.10 15.14
C ARG A 171 22.98 -12.39 14.30
N ASN A 172 23.39 -11.46 13.44
CA ASN A 172 24.57 -11.64 12.59
C ASN A 172 25.89 -11.26 13.30
N GLY A 173 25.80 -10.64 14.48
CA GLY A 173 26.95 -10.22 15.29
C GLY A 173 27.20 -11.08 16.54
N SER A 174 26.58 -12.26 16.65
CA SER A 174 26.76 -13.23 17.74
C SER A 174 27.40 -14.52 17.25
#